data_AF-A0A0V1KAS5-F1
#
_entry.id   AF-A0A0V1KAS5-F1
#
_cell.length_a   1.000
_cell.length_b   1.000
_cell.length_c   1.000
_cell.angle_alpha   90.00
_cell.angle_beta   90.00
_cell.angle_gamma   90.00
#
_symmetry.space_group_name_H-M   'P 1'
#
loop_
_entity.id
_entity.type
_entity.pdbx_description
1 polymer ?
#
loop_
_entity_poly.entity_id
_entity_poly.type
_entity_poly.pdbx_seq_one_letter_code
_entity_poly.pdbx_strand_id
1 'polypeptide(L)'
;LKNVNIYFSDELAAVPDVASKKISETVHSDEFGAKDYRNQMPLKADHQFRPLWVAPDGHVFLESFSPVYKHAHDFLIAIAEPVCRPEFIHEYQLTAYSLYAAVSVGLQTQDIIDYLDRLSKTELPSGIVEFIKLCTLSYGKVKLVLKENRYFVESTHSSAIQKLVKDPIIRSCISLDVSVTKIGADTVEKEEKAKVGGEQDRQEEGHSSPSSLPVDPLQQSNDEMASYIKLLEKVDDEEEAVGKELELFTFEVYQECIETLQKRCIEIEHPLLAEYDFRNDTHNPNLCIDLKPSAILRPYQEKSLRKMFGNSRARSGVIVLPCGAGKSLVGVTACCTVNKRCLCLCNSNVSVQQWRNQFKMWSTADDSKIVRFTRESGDHAPSGNRANAPVICISTYSMIAYQGRRSFEAEQMMHYIRQQEWGLILLDEVHTIPAKMFRRVLTIVHSHCKLGLTATLVREDDKITDLNFLIGPKLYEANWMELQKEGYIARVQCAEVWCPVTAEFYDYYLTSRISVKLLLAVMNPNKFRICQFLVKYHERRNDKIIVFSDNVFALKKYAIAMERPFLYGETSQNERMQILQNFQFNPRVNTIFVSKVYIYIYLHFSFLNNFANFLSH
;
A
#
# COMPACT_ATOMS: atom_id res chain seq x y z
N LEU A 1 -29.23 17.68 -18.40
CA LEU A 1 -30.42 18.19 -17.67
C LEU A 1 -30.64 17.28 -16.46
N LYS A 2 -30.28 17.59 -15.22
CA LYS A 2 -29.79 18.80 -14.56
C LYS A 2 -28.38 18.52 -14.00
N ASN A 3 -27.44 19.42 -14.25
CA ASN A 3 -26.21 19.53 -13.48
C ASN A 3 -26.60 20.00 -12.09
N VAL A 4 -26.68 19.05 -11.16
CA VAL A 4 -26.66 19.34 -9.74
C VAL A 4 -25.19 19.29 -9.36
N ASN A 5 -24.52 20.43 -9.52
CA ASN A 5 -23.26 20.72 -8.86
C ASN A 5 -23.52 20.69 -7.36
N ILE A 6 -23.39 19.50 -6.76
CA ILE A 6 -23.13 19.42 -5.33
C ILE A 6 -21.61 19.36 -5.22
N TYR A 7 -21.03 20.51 -4.86
CA TYR A 7 -19.74 20.54 -4.20
C TYR A 7 -19.89 19.72 -2.92
N PHE A 8 -19.61 18.42 -2.99
CA PHE A 8 -19.28 17.67 -1.80
C PHE A 8 -17.81 18.00 -1.51
N SER A 9 -17.64 18.68 -0.38
CA SER A 9 -16.37 18.99 0.24
C SER A 9 -15.43 17.81 0.18
N ASP A 10 -14.21 18.09 -0.28
CA ASP A 10 -13.01 17.30 -0.02
C ASP A 10 -12.82 17.16 1.50
N GLU A 11 -13.56 16.28 2.16
CA GLU A 11 -13.15 15.68 3.43
C GLU A 11 -12.11 14.58 3.13
N LEU A 12 -11.04 15.00 2.46
CA LEU A 12 -9.75 14.39 2.69
C LEU A 12 -9.49 14.48 4.19
N ALA A 13 -8.79 13.50 4.75
CA ALA A 13 -8.05 13.69 5.99
C ALA A 13 -6.96 14.75 5.72
N ALA A 14 -7.42 15.97 5.51
CA ALA A 14 -6.67 17.19 5.61
C ALA A 14 -6.07 17.21 7.01
N VAL A 15 -4.94 17.88 7.12
CA VAL A 15 -4.42 18.55 8.31
C VAL A 15 -5.38 18.40 9.51
N PRO A 16 -4.97 17.79 10.65
CA PRO A 16 -5.81 17.60 11.83
C PRO A 16 -6.72 18.79 12.04
N ASP A 17 -7.99 18.57 12.42
CA ASP A 17 -8.98 19.65 12.63
C ASP A 17 -8.45 20.84 13.44
N VAL A 18 -7.41 20.61 14.26
CA VAL A 18 -6.70 21.62 15.05
C VAL A 18 -5.81 22.55 14.19
N ALA A 19 -5.15 22.03 13.16
CA ALA A 19 -4.30 22.80 12.26
C ALA A 19 -5.07 23.34 11.04
N SER A 20 -6.09 22.65 10.52
CA SER A 20 -6.96 23.18 9.45
C SER A 20 -7.84 24.34 9.93
N LYS A 21 -8.36 24.30 11.17
CA LYS A 21 -9.15 25.41 11.75
C LYS A 21 -8.34 26.70 11.92
N LYS A 22 -7.03 26.62 12.19
CA LYS A 22 -6.18 27.83 12.27
C LYS A 22 -5.82 28.41 10.89
N ILE A 23 -5.75 27.57 9.86
CA ILE A 23 -5.37 27.99 8.49
C ILE A 23 -6.55 28.67 7.77
N SER A 24 -7.79 28.19 7.97
CA SER A 24 -8.97 28.72 7.27
C SER A 24 -9.44 30.09 7.77
N GLU A 25 -9.11 30.47 9.01
CA GLU A 25 -9.65 31.69 9.63
C GLU A 25 -8.96 33.00 9.19
N THR A 26 -7.84 32.97 8.45
CA THR A 26 -7.02 34.18 8.16
C THR A 26 -6.68 34.43 6.70
N VAL A 27 -7.18 33.63 5.75
CA VAL A 27 -6.82 33.78 4.33
C VAL A 27 -7.82 34.70 3.63
N HIS A 28 -7.36 35.90 3.27
CA HIS A 28 -8.14 36.81 2.44
C HIS A 28 -8.22 36.29 1.01
N SER A 29 -9.43 36.15 0.47
CA SER A 29 -9.65 35.95 -0.96
C SER A 29 -9.78 37.30 -1.64
N ASP A 30 -9.22 37.42 -2.84
CA ASP A 30 -9.42 38.58 -3.70
C ASP A 30 -10.81 38.58 -4.35
N GLU A 31 -11.12 39.61 -5.13
CA GLU A 31 -12.40 39.77 -5.84
C GLU A 31 -12.71 38.64 -6.84
N PHE A 32 -11.69 37.86 -7.25
CA PHE A 32 -11.80 36.74 -8.20
C PHE A 32 -11.72 35.37 -7.51
N GLY A 33 -11.61 35.34 -6.18
CA GLY A 33 -11.54 34.12 -5.38
C GLY A 33 -10.13 33.52 -5.23
N ALA A 34 -9.07 34.21 -5.63
CA ALA A 34 -7.70 33.79 -5.39
C ALA A 34 -7.28 34.10 -3.94
N LYS A 35 -6.55 33.17 -3.33
CA LYS A 35 -6.06 33.29 -1.95
C LYS A 35 -4.80 34.17 -1.91
N ASP A 36 -4.80 35.22 -1.09
CA ASP A 36 -3.65 36.10 -0.90
C ASP A 36 -2.81 35.69 0.31
N TYR A 37 -1.59 35.19 0.04
CA TYR A 37 -0.63 34.75 1.07
C TYR A 37 0.51 35.73 1.32
N ARG A 38 0.53 36.91 0.67
CA ARG A 38 1.68 37.83 0.72
C ARG A 38 2.04 38.29 2.14
N ASN A 39 1.06 38.49 3.01
CA ASN A 39 1.29 38.93 4.39
C ASN A 39 1.85 37.81 5.29
N GLN A 40 1.61 36.54 4.94
CA GLN A 40 2.02 35.38 5.72
C GLN A 40 3.34 34.77 5.23
N MET A 41 3.74 35.07 3.99
CA MET A 41 4.90 34.49 3.32
C MET A 41 5.85 35.59 2.81
N PRO A 42 6.60 36.28 3.71
CA PRO A 42 7.59 37.26 3.29
C PRO A 42 8.72 36.57 2.50
N LEU A 43 9.18 37.25 1.43
CA LEU A 43 10.20 36.74 0.52
C LEU A 43 11.60 36.91 1.12
N LYS A 44 12.42 35.85 1.06
CA LYS A 44 13.82 35.91 1.51
C LYS A 44 14.69 36.63 0.49
N ALA A 45 15.76 37.28 0.94
CA ALA A 45 16.66 38.03 0.06
C ALA A 45 17.35 37.16 -1.00
N ASP A 46 17.59 35.87 -0.70
CA ASP A 46 18.25 34.89 -1.56
C ASP A 46 17.27 33.97 -2.31
N HIS A 47 16.02 34.41 -2.49
CA HIS A 47 14.94 33.63 -3.11
C HIS A 47 15.27 33.06 -4.50
N GLN A 48 16.20 33.66 -5.25
CA GLN A 48 16.55 33.21 -6.61
C GLN A 48 17.27 31.84 -6.62
N PHE A 49 17.95 31.49 -5.52
CA PHE A 49 18.73 30.25 -5.44
C PHE A 49 17.97 29.09 -4.78
N ARG A 50 16.74 29.35 -4.33
CA ARG A 50 15.93 28.41 -3.54
C ARG A 50 14.79 27.86 -4.41
N PRO A 51 14.52 26.56 -4.45
CA PRO A 51 13.57 26.00 -5.41
C PRO A 51 12.12 25.86 -4.91
N LEU A 52 11.82 26.12 -3.63
CA LEU A 52 10.51 25.81 -3.04
C LEU A 52 9.65 27.03 -2.70
N TRP A 53 8.34 26.87 -2.85
CA TRP A 53 7.31 27.70 -2.22
C TRP A 53 6.48 26.84 -1.29
N VAL A 54 6.29 27.25 -0.03
CA VAL A 54 5.53 26.50 0.97
C VAL A 54 4.32 27.32 1.40
N ALA A 55 3.13 26.94 0.94
CA ALA A 55 1.90 27.62 1.27
C ALA A 55 1.38 27.22 2.67
N PRO A 56 0.64 28.10 3.37
CA PRO A 56 0.09 27.81 4.70
C PRO A 56 -0.91 26.65 4.73
N ASP A 57 -1.51 26.31 3.59
CA ASP A 57 -2.44 25.18 3.43
C ASP A 57 -1.74 23.83 3.19
N GLY A 58 -0.41 23.81 3.24
CA GLY A 58 0.39 22.59 3.11
C GLY A 58 0.77 22.25 1.66
N HIS A 59 0.35 23.05 0.68
CA HIS A 59 0.83 22.92 -0.70
C HIS A 59 2.28 23.39 -0.80
N VAL A 60 3.11 22.61 -1.50
CA VAL A 60 4.52 22.89 -1.75
C VAL A 60 4.78 22.85 -3.25
N PHE A 61 5.26 23.96 -3.80
CA PHE A 61 5.62 24.06 -5.22
C PHE A 61 7.13 23.99 -5.40
N LEU A 62 7.60 23.08 -6.26
CA LEU A 62 9.00 22.83 -6.55
C LEU A 62 9.34 23.21 -7.99
N GLU A 63 10.36 24.03 -8.16
CA GLU A 63 10.89 24.42 -9.47
C GLU A 63 11.87 23.37 -10.02
N SER A 64 11.53 22.74 -11.15
CA SER A 64 12.31 21.64 -11.75
C SER A 64 13.61 22.11 -12.44
N PHE A 65 13.67 23.38 -12.81
CA PHE A 65 14.79 24.00 -13.51
C PHE A 65 15.91 24.50 -12.59
N SER A 66 15.73 24.43 -11.27
CA SER A 66 16.76 24.83 -10.30
C SER A 66 17.93 23.84 -10.26
N PRO A 67 19.19 24.28 -10.11
CA PRO A 67 20.34 23.37 -9.95
C PRO A 67 20.23 22.48 -8.71
N VAL A 68 19.47 22.91 -7.69
CA VAL A 68 19.26 22.16 -6.44
C VAL A 68 18.04 21.22 -6.52
N TYR A 69 17.38 21.12 -7.68
CA TYR A 69 16.16 20.32 -7.88
C TYR A 69 16.31 18.89 -7.37
N LYS A 70 17.41 18.18 -7.70
CA LYS A 70 17.58 16.77 -7.32
C LYS A 70 17.52 16.55 -5.81
N HIS A 71 18.14 17.44 -5.03
CA HIS A 71 18.13 17.35 -3.57
C HIS A 71 16.76 17.70 -3.00
N ALA A 72 16.12 18.75 -3.52
CA ALA A 72 14.79 19.17 -3.08
C ALA A 72 13.70 18.13 -3.44
N HIS A 73 13.78 17.53 -4.62
CA HIS A 73 12.91 16.46 -5.08
C HIS A 73 13.04 15.20 -4.21
N ASP A 74 14.27 14.76 -3.93
CA ASP A 74 14.51 13.57 -3.10
C ASP A 74 14.01 13.76 -1.67
N PHE A 75 14.16 14.98 -1.13
CA PHE A 75 13.62 15.38 0.15
C PHE A 75 12.08 15.39 0.14
N LEU A 76 11.45 16.03 -0.86
CA LEU A 76 9.99 16.11 -0.96
C LEU A 76 9.33 14.74 -1.15
N ILE A 77 9.95 13.80 -1.89
CA ILE A 77 9.43 12.42 -1.99
C ILE A 77 9.41 11.73 -0.62
N ALA A 78 10.26 12.14 0.33
CA ALA A 78 10.26 11.58 1.67
C ALA A 78 9.21 12.19 2.60
N ILE A 79 8.90 13.49 2.43
CA ILE A 79 8.09 14.25 3.40
C ILE A 79 6.70 14.65 2.91
N ALA A 80 6.41 14.57 1.61
CA ALA A 80 5.19 15.08 1.00
C ALA A 80 4.66 14.14 -0.10
N GLU A 81 3.37 14.26 -0.42
CA GLU A 81 2.74 13.49 -1.49
C GLU A 81 2.67 14.33 -2.77
N PRO A 82 3.09 13.82 -3.95
CA PRO A 82 2.91 14.54 -5.20
C PRO A 82 1.44 14.67 -5.57
N VAL A 83 1.02 15.88 -5.92
CA VAL A 83 -0.31 16.20 -6.49
C VAL A 83 -0.20 16.21 -8.01
N CYS A 84 0.72 17.04 -8.55
CA CYS A 84 0.99 17.11 -9.97
C CYS A 84 2.49 17.27 -10.26
N ARG A 85 2.96 16.72 -11.39
CA ARG A 85 4.35 16.80 -11.83
C ARG A 85 4.43 17.16 -13.32
N PRO A 86 4.05 18.40 -13.70
CA PRO A 86 4.26 18.91 -15.06
C PRO A 86 5.74 19.20 -15.29
N GLU A 87 6.12 19.67 -16.48
CA GLU A 87 7.52 19.78 -16.87
C GLU A 87 8.35 20.77 -16.02
N PHE A 88 7.75 21.88 -15.56
CA PHE A 88 8.49 23.00 -14.96
C PHE A 88 8.28 23.17 -13.44
N ILE A 89 7.05 23.01 -12.95
CA ILE A 89 6.71 23.29 -11.54
C ILE A 89 5.93 22.11 -11.00
N HIS A 90 6.52 21.36 -10.08
CA HIS A 90 5.85 20.25 -9.43
C HIS A 90 5.07 20.75 -8.21
N GLU A 91 3.94 20.12 -7.94
CA GLU A 91 3.10 20.40 -6.79
C GLU A 91 3.06 19.18 -5.88
N TYR A 92 3.31 19.42 -4.60
CA TYR A 92 3.28 18.44 -3.52
C TYR A 92 2.35 18.93 -2.42
N GLN A 93 1.79 18.00 -1.65
CA GLN A 93 0.98 18.28 -0.48
C GLN A 93 1.61 17.66 0.76
N LEU A 94 1.78 18.45 1.82
CA LEU A 94 2.12 17.95 3.14
C LEU A 94 0.87 17.35 3.79
N THR A 95 0.93 16.06 4.10
CA THR A 95 -0.13 15.33 4.80
C THR A 95 0.42 14.67 6.06
N ALA A 96 -0.42 14.45 7.06
CA ALA A 96 0.00 13.79 8.30
C ALA A 96 0.63 12.42 8.00
N TYR A 97 0.06 11.66 7.07
CA TYR A 97 0.58 10.36 6.63
C TYR A 97 1.98 10.44 6.01
N SER A 98 2.24 11.45 5.17
CA SER A 98 3.56 11.66 4.58
C SER A 98 4.62 12.02 5.62
N LEU A 99 4.24 12.82 6.63
CA LEU A 99 5.13 13.16 7.74
C LEU A 99 5.40 11.96 8.67
N TYR A 100 4.37 11.16 8.96
CA TYR A 100 4.53 9.89 9.67
C TYR A 100 5.50 8.95 8.93
N ALA A 101 5.36 8.85 7.60
CA ALA A 101 6.27 8.07 6.78
C ALA A 101 7.70 8.64 6.83
N ALA A 102 7.88 9.97 6.80
CA ALA A 102 9.18 10.61 6.89
C ALA A 102 9.92 10.30 8.20
N VAL A 103 9.23 10.43 9.34
CA VAL A 103 9.82 10.11 10.65
C VAL A 103 10.14 8.63 10.75
N SER A 104 9.30 7.77 10.15
CA SER A 104 9.62 6.35 10.03
C SER A 104 11.00 6.17 9.38
N VAL A 105 11.29 6.86 8.26
CA VAL A 105 12.58 6.78 7.54
C VAL A 105 13.76 7.23 8.40
N GLY A 106 13.52 7.86 9.55
CA GLY A 106 14.52 8.29 10.50
C GLY A 106 14.86 9.78 10.38
N LEU A 107 14.05 10.55 9.65
CA LEU A 107 14.18 12.01 9.59
C LEU A 107 13.72 12.61 10.92
N GLN A 108 14.56 13.45 11.53
CA GLN A 108 14.19 14.14 12.75
C GLN A 108 13.32 15.36 12.46
N THR A 109 12.47 15.73 13.42
CA THR A 109 11.58 16.90 13.32
C THR A 109 12.31 18.18 12.94
N GLN A 110 13.45 18.45 13.58
CA GLN A 110 14.21 19.68 13.33
C GLN A 110 14.86 19.66 11.95
N ASP A 111 15.40 18.51 11.53
CA ASP A 111 15.96 18.36 10.18
C ASP A 111 14.92 18.69 9.12
N ILE A 112 13.68 18.20 9.26
CA ILE A 112 12.60 18.49 8.29
C ILE A 112 12.35 20.00 8.20
N ILE A 113 12.24 20.68 9.34
CA ILE A 113 11.96 22.12 9.41
C ILE A 113 13.13 22.92 8.82
N ASP A 114 14.37 22.60 9.21
CA ASP A 114 15.57 23.30 8.78
C ASP A 114 15.81 23.15 7.27
N TYR A 115 15.60 21.93 6.73
CA TYR A 115 15.71 21.69 5.29
C TYR A 115 14.62 22.40 4.49
N LEU A 116 13.37 22.38 4.97
CA LEU A 116 12.28 23.16 4.35
C LEU A 116 12.60 24.65 4.37
N ASP A 117 13.09 25.19 5.48
CA ASP A 117 13.40 26.60 5.59
C ASP A 117 14.54 26.99 4.65
N ARG A 118 15.58 26.15 4.56
CA ARG A 118 16.74 26.35 3.69
C ARG A 118 16.39 26.30 2.20
N LEU A 119 15.44 25.47 1.80
CA LEU A 119 15.02 25.32 0.40
C LEU A 119 13.85 26.23 0.01
N SER A 120 13.15 26.83 0.98
CA SER A 120 12.00 27.73 0.75
C SER A 120 12.43 29.15 0.38
N LYS A 121 11.83 29.69 -0.68
CA LYS A 121 11.96 31.08 -1.13
C LYS A 121 11.36 32.09 -0.14
N THR A 122 10.33 31.68 0.58
CA THR A 122 9.64 32.48 1.58
C THR A 122 9.95 31.95 2.97
N GLU A 123 9.72 32.77 3.99
CA GLU A 123 9.70 32.27 5.36
C GLU A 123 8.61 31.22 5.54
N LEU A 124 8.88 30.21 6.36
CA LEU A 124 7.93 29.14 6.63
C LEU A 124 6.78 29.68 7.50
N PRO A 125 5.52 29.48 7.11
CA PRO A 125 4.38 29.83 7.95
C PRO A 125 4.43 29.07 9.28
N SER A 126 4.15 29.77 10.39
CA SER A 126 4.16 29.18 11.74
C SER A 126 3.22 27.98 11.87
N GLY A 127 2.07 28.02 11.18
CA GLY A 127 1.11 26.91 11.15
C GLY A 127 1.70 25.61 10.60
N ILE A 128 2.55 25.68 9.57
CA ILE A 128 3.23 24.49 9.01
C ILE A 128 4.25 23.94 9.99
N VAL A 129 4.99 24.80 10.70
CA VAL A 129 5.95 24.38 11.72
C VAL A 129 5.27 23.70 12.90
N GLU A 130 4.14 24.27 13.38
CA GLU A 130 3.31 23.65 14.42
C GLU A 130 2.78 22.28 13.95
N PHE A 131 2.27 22.21 12.73
CA PHE A 131 1.75 20.98 12.14
C PHE A 131 2.81 19.88 12.05
N ILE A 132 4.01 20.20 11.55
CA ILE A 132 5.12 19.24 11.47
C ILE A 132 5.47 18.73 12.87
N LYS A 133 5.64 19.63 13.86
CA LYS A 133 5.97 19.23 15.24
C LYS A 133 4.91 18.34 15.87
N LEU A 134 3.63 18.64 15.66
CA LEU A 134 2.52 17.86 16.20
C LEU A 134 2.57 16.42 15.67
N CYS A 135 2.68 16.24 14.35
CA CYS A 135 2.69 14.93 13.72
C CYS A 135 3.98 14.13 14.03
N THR A 136 5.15 14.78 14.06
CA THR A 136 6.40 14.04 14.20
C THR A 136 6.70 13.63 15.64
N LEU A 137 6.29 14.41 16.64
CA LEU A 137 6.54 14.11 18.06
C LEU A 137 5.61 13.05 18.63
N SER A 138 4.43 12.87 18.03
CA SER A 138 3.49 11.82 18.45
C SER A 138 3.81 10.47 17.81
N TYR A 139 4.56 10.48 16.71
CA TYR A 139 4.92 9.30 15.92
C TYR A 139 5.94 8.38 16.59
N GLY A 140 5.85 7.08 16.30
CA GLY A 140 6.83 6.07 16.71
C GLY A 140 6.78 5.67 18.19
N LYS A 141 5.91 6.32 18.98
CA LYS A 141 5.71 6.02 20.40
C LYS A 141 5.01 4.68 20.63
N VAL A 142 4.13 4.29 19.72
CA VAL A 142 3.29 3.10 19.87
C VAL A 142 3.51 2.16 18.68
N LYS A 143 3.76 0.89 18.97
CA LYS A 143 4.04 -0.17 18.00
C LYS A 143 2.97 -1.25 18.07
N LEU A 144 2.64 -1.81 16.91
CA LEU A 144 1.80 -3.00 16.81
C LEU A 144 2.69 -4.17 16.41
N VAL A 145 2.77 -5.19 17.26
CA VAL A 145 3.62 -6.37 17.09
C VAL A 145 2.75 -7.62 17.06
N LEU A 146 3.06 -8.55 16.16
CA LEU A 146 2.43 -9.87 16.12
C LEU A 146 3.39 -10.86 16.79
N LYS A 147 2.91 -11.62 17.78
CA LYS A 147 3.67 -12.71 18.42
C LYS A 147 2.74 -13.90 18.63
N GLU A 148 3.13 -15.09 18.20
CA GLU A 148 2.34 -16.32 18.39
C GLU A 148 0.89 -16.20 17.92
N ASN A 149 0.69 -15.61 16.75
CA ASN A 149 -0.60 -15.37 16.13
C ASN A 149 -1.53 -14.44 16.94
N ARG A 150 -0.97 -13.69 17.89
CA ARG A 150 -1.65 -12.70 18.74
C ARG A 150 -1.04 -11.31 18.56
N TYR A 151 -1.89 -10.29 18.55
CA TYR A 151 -1.47 -8.91 18.33
C TYR A 151 -1.29 -8.18 19.66
N PHE A 152 -0.14 -7.56 19.81
CA PHE A 152 0.25 -6.79 20.98
C PHE A 152 0.52 -5.34 20.59
N VAL A 153 0.07 -4.41 21.43
CA VAL A 153 0.46 -3.01 21.33
C VAL A 153 1.55 -2.75 22.35
N GLU A 154 2.70 -2.28 21.89
CA GLU A 154 3.89 -2.04 22.71
C GLU A 154 4.29 -0.57 22.65
N SER A 155 4.68 0.02 23.79
CA SER A 155 5.26 1.36 23.86
C SER A 155 6.24 1.46 25.03
N THR A 156 7.30 2.23 24.82
CA THR A 156 8.27 2.61 25.86
C THR A 156 7.84 3.87 26.62
N HIS A 157 6.76 4.51 26.20
CA HIS A 157 6.22 5.74 26.81
C HIS A 157 4.91 5.43 27.54
N SER A 158 4.92 5.60 28.87
CA SER A 158 3.75 5.46 29.75
C SER A 158 2.60 6.38 29.31
N SER A 159 2.90 7.67 29.12
CA SER A 159 1.92 8.70 28.72
C SER A 159 1.15 8.39 27.43
N ALA A 160 1.78 7.71 26.46
CA ALA A 160 1.12 7.33 25.21
C ALA A 160 0.11 6.19 25.44
N ILE A 161 0.46 5.17 26.22
CA ILE A 161 -0.44 4.04 26.53
C ILE A 161 -1.59 4.49 27.41
N GLN A 162 -1.33 5.32 28.43
CA GLN A 162 -2.41 5.83 29.27
C GLN A 162 -3.48 6.54 28.46
N LYS A 163 -3.09 7.36 27.46
CA LYS A 163 -4.03 8.01 26.54
C LYS A 163 -4.83 7.01 25.72
N LEU A 164 -4.18 5.96 25.21
CA LEU A 164 -4.86 4.92 24.44
C LEU A 164 -5.86 4.11 25.28
N VAL A 165 -5.46 3.69 26.48
CA VAL A 165 -6.30 2.89 27.39
C VAL A 165 -7.49 3.68 27.94
N LYS A 166 -7.34 5.00 28.10
CA LYS A 166 -8.43 5.90 28.51
C LYS A 166 -9.52 6.05 27.43
N ASP A 167 -9.24 5.80 26.15
CA ASP A 167 -10.25 5.85 25.09
C ASP A 167 -11.21 4.64 25.17
N PRO A 168 -12.54 4.86 25.18
CA PRO A 168 -13.52 3.80 25.38
C PRO A 168 -13.56 2.80 24.22
N ILE A 169 -13.25 3.24 22.99
CA ILE A 169 -13.27 2.36 21.81
C ILE A 169 -12.05 1.45 21.83
N ILE A 170 -10.87 1.99 22.13
CA ILE A 170 -9.66 1.19 22.29
C ILE A 170 -9.83 0.20 23.44
N ARG A 171 -10.40 0.61 24.57
CA ARG A 171 -10.65 -0.27 25.71
C ARG A 171 -11.49 -1.50 25.34
N SER A 172 -12.50 -1.35 24.49
CA SER A 172 -13.31 -2.47 23.99
C SER A 172 -12.54 -3.45 23.08
N CYS A 173 -11.37 -3.06 22.58
CA CYS A 173 -10.54 -3.89 21.70
C CYS A 173 -9.50 -4.72 22.47
N ILE A 174 -9.26 -4.43 23.75
CA ILE A 174 -8.21 -5.06 24.57
C ILE A 174 -8.65 -6.44 25.06
N SER A 175 -7.77 -7.43 24.94
CA SER A 175 -7.89 -8.74 25.58
C SER A 175 -7.28 -8.66 26.99
N LEU A 176 -7.90 -9.33 27.98
CA LEU A 176 -7.72 -9.12 29.43
C LEU A 176 -6.32 -9.49 30.00
N ASP A 177 -5.36 -9.94 29.20
CA ASP A 177 -4.01 -10.27 29.67
C ASP A 177 -3.06 -9.06 29.48
N VAL A 178 -3.00 -8.17 30.46
CA VAL A 178 -2.01 -7.08 30.50
C VAL A 178 -0.79 -7.55 31.28
N SER A 179 0.31 -7.85 30.58
CA SER A 179 1.59 -8.22 31.18
C SER A 179 2.59 -7.05 31.06
N VAL A 180 3.19 -6.64 32.19
CA VAL A 180 4.31 -5.69 32.20
C VAL A 180 5.59 -6.50 32.10
N THR A 181 6.34 -6.33 31.00
CA THR A 181 7.62 -7.03 30.81
C THR A 181 8.76 -6.06 31.04
N LYS A 182 9.55 -6.24 32.11
CA LYS A 182 10.79 -5.48 32.32
C LYS A 182 11.89 -6.04 31.42
N ILE A 183 12.52 -5.20 30.61
CA ILE A 183 13.67 -5.59 29.77
C ILE A 183 14.95 -5.15 30.49
N GLY A 184 15.66 -6.12 31.10
CA GLY A 184 16.99 -5.92 31.67
C GLY A 184 18.09 -6.36 30.69
N ALA A 185 19.19 -5.60 30.65
CA ALA A 185 20.38 -5.92 29.87
C ALA A 185 21.14 -7.12 30.46
N ASP A 186 21.70 -7.97 29.59
CA ASP A 186 22.51 -9.15 29.94
C ASP A 186 23.62 -8.86 30.96
N THR A 187 23.70 -9.68 32.02
CA THR A 187 24.98 -10.00 32.67
C THR A 187 24.99 -11.42 33.25
N VAL A 188 25.84 -12.25 32.65
CA VAL A 188 26.90 -13.07 33.26
C VAL A 188 26.54 -13.87 34.53
N GLU A 189 26.61 -15.19 34.36
CA GLU A 189 26.74 -16.24 35.37
C GLU A 189 27.49 -15.81 36.65
N LYS A 190 26.84 -16.01 37.81
CA LYS A 190 27.53 -16.35 39.06
C LYS A 190 26.73 -17.36 39.87
N GLU A 191 27.31 -18.54 40.00
CA GLU A 191 27.06 -19.49 41.08
C GLU A 191 27.29 -18.82 42.45
N GLU A 192 26.44 -19.13 43.45
CA GLU A 192 26.85 -19.89 44.65
C GLU A 192 25.73 -19.97 45.73
N LYS A 193 25.46 -21.24 46.14
CA LYS A 193 25.31 -21.77 47.51
C LYS A 193 24.17 -21.34 48.45
N ALA A 194 23.20 -22.26 48.57
CA ALA A 194 22.81 -23.04 49.77
C ALA A 194 22.82 -22.41 51.19
N LYS A 195 21.63 -22.46 51.85
CA LYS A 195 21.33 -22.82 53.27
C LYS A 195 19.79 -22.73 53.45
N VAL A 196 19.02 -23.83 53.56
CA VAL A 196 18.72 -24.76 54.68
C VAL A 196 17.90 -24.16 55.85
N GLY A 197 16.70 -24.73 56.06
CA GLY A 197 15.94 -24.85 57.32
C GLY A 197 14.79 -23.84 57.50
N GLY A 198 13.55 -24.18 57.84
CA GLY A 198 12.88 -25.45 58.20
C GLY A 198 11.42 -25.20 58.64
N GLU A 199 10.57 -26.22 58.41
CA GLU A 199 9.36 -26.67 59.14
C GLU A 199 8.20 -25.71 59.52
N GLN A 200 6.98 -25.96 58.99
CA GLN A 200 5.76 -26.53 59.65
C GLN A 200 5.08 -25.52 60.62
N ASP A 201 3.76 -25.28 60.64
CA ASP A 201 2.67 -26.25 60.63
C ASP A 201 1.28 -25.59 60.43
N ARG A 202 0.29 -26.46 60.28
CA ARG A 202 -1.11 -26.28 59.85
C ARG A 202 -2.10 -25.61 60.83
N GLN A 203 -3.18 -25.12 60.19
CA GLN A 203 -4.60 -25.07 60.60
C GLN A 203 -5.09 -24.04 61.64
N GLU A 204 -6.04 -23.20 61.22
CA GLU A 204 -7.46 -23.38 61.60
C GLU A 204 -8.40 -22.67 60.61
N GLU A 205 -9.40 -23.43 60.14
CA GLU A 205 -10.50 -22.98 59.29
C GLU A 205 -11.61 -22.37 60.15
N GLY A 206 -12.08 -21.18 59.78
CA GLY A 206 -13.34 -20.60 60.24
C GLY A 206 -14.25 -20.32 59.06
N HIS A 207 -15.18 -21.23 58.81
CA HIS A 207 -16.24 -21.13 57.80
C HIS A 207 -17.14 -19.90 58.01
N SER A 208 -17.32 -19.10 56.95
CA SER A 208 -18.61 -18.47 56.62
C SER A 208 -18.74 -18.32 55.11
N SER A 209 -19.56 -19.17 54.50
CA SER A 209 -19.94 -19.13 53.08
C SER A 209 -21.35 -18.49 52.93
N PRO A 210 -21.87 -18.26 51.72
CA PRO A 210 -21.76 -17.00 50.99
C PRO A 210 -23.14 -16.40 50.62
N SER A 211 -23.22 -15.09 50.42
CA SER A 211 -24.32 -14.49 49.64
C SER A 211 -23.80 -14.10 48.27
N SER A 212 -23.92 -15.03 47.32
CA SER A 212 -23.63 -14.84 45.90
C SER A 212 -24.73 -14.01 45.23
N LEU A 213 -24.40 -12.76 44.90
CA LEU A 213 -25.04 -12.07 43.78
C LEU A 213 -24.24 -12.41 42.51
N PRO A 214 -24.88 -12.56 41.34
CA PRO A 214 -24.16 -12.76 40.08
C PRO A 214 -23.41 -11.47 39.77
N VAL A 215 -22.08 -11.49 39.89
CA VAL A 215 -21.22 -10.36 39.51
C VAL A 215 -21.09 -10.40 37.99
N ASP A 216 -21.54 -9.33 37.33
CA ASP A 216 -21.46 -9.16 35.89
C ASP A 216 -19.98 -9.20 35.42
N PRO A 217 -19.63 -9.97 34.37
CA PRO A 217 -18.26 -10.03 33.83
C PRO A 217 -17.70 -8.66 33.40
N LEU A 218 -18.59 -7.73 33.07
CA LEU A 218 -18.28 -6.33 32.72
C LEU A 218 -17.79 -5.52 33.93
N GLN A 219 -18.22 -5.83 35.15
CA GLN A 219 -17.82 -5.11 36.36
C GLN A 219 -16.37 -5.45 36.77
N GLN A 220 -15.97 -6.73 36.70
CA GLN A 220 -14.59 -7.16 36.95
C GLN A 220 -13.60 -6.54 35.95
N SER A 221 -13.99 -6.43 34.67
CA SER A 221 -13.17 -5.79 33.63
C SER A 221 -12.87 -4.31 33.87
N ASN A 222 -13.74 -3.65 34.67
CA ASN A 222 -13.55 -2.24 35.00
C ASN A 222 -12.53 -2.03 36.13
N ASP A 223 -12.51 -2.92 37.12
CA ASP A 223 -11.67 -2.81 38.32
C ASP A 223 -10.21 -3.20 38.05
N GLU A 224 -9.95 -4.23 37.25
CA GLU A 224 -8.57 -4.64 36.89
C GLU A 224 -7.87 -3.60 36.00
N MET A 225 -8.58 -3.05 35.01
CA MET A 225 -8.04 -1.97 34.16
C MET A 225 -7.84 -0.67 34.96
N ALA A 226 -8.72 -0.37 35.92
CA ALA A 226 -8.52 0.77 36.83
C ALA A 226 -7.28 0.57 37.71
N SER A 227 -6.99 -0.67 38.12
CA SER A 227 -5.77 -1.01 38.85
C SER A 227 -4.50 -0.82 37.99
N TYR A 228 -4.56 -1.15 36.69
CA TYR A 228 -3.47 -0.92 35.73
C TYR A 228 -3.24 0.57 35.45
N ILE A 229 -4.30 1.35 35.26
CA ILE A 229 -4.21 2.82 35.13
C ILE A 229 -3.56 3.42 36.38
N LYS A 230 -3.94 2.96 37.57
CA LYS A 230 -3.36 3.40 38.83
C LYS A 230 -1.89 2.98 39.00
N LEU A 231 -1.47 1.89 38.35
CA LEU A 231 -0.08 1.45 38.30
C LEU A 231 0.74 2.36 37.37
N LEU A 232 0.20 2.72 36.21
CA LEU A 232 0.82 3.69 35.29
C LEU A 232 0.94 5.09 35.91
N GLU A 233 -0.10 5.54 36.64
CA GLU A 233 -0.08 6.84 37.35
C GLU A 233 0.99 6.89 38.45
N LYS A 234 1.25 5.77 39.14
CA LYS A 234 2.34 5.70 40.14
C LYS A 234 3.74 5.71 39.52
N VAL A 235 3.89 5.23 38.28
CA VAL A 235 5.19 5.22 37.59
C VAL A 235 5.53 6.62 37.05
N ASP A 236 4.54 7.38 36.57
CA ASP A 236 4.74 8.77 36.15
C ASP A 236 5.23 9.66 37.32
N ASP A 237 4.79 9.39 38.55
CA ASP A 237 5.29 10.08 39.76
C ASP A 237 6.76 9.73 40.11
N GLU A 238 7.30 8.61 39.61
CA GLU A 238 8.68 8.16 39.83
C GLU A 238 9.64 8.54 38.66
N GLU A 239 9.12 8.99 37.50
CA GLU A 239 9.91 9.32 36.29
C GLU A 239 10.79 10.58 36.42
N GLU A 240 10.67 11.38 37.50
CA GLU A 240 11.59 12.51 37.76
C GLU A 240 13.01 12.08 38.18
N ALA A 241 13.27 10.77 38.36
CA ALA A 241 14.59 10.25 38.71
C ALA A 241 15.39 9.79 37.46
N VAL A 242 16.35 10.60 37.03
CA VAL A 242 17.29 10.33 35.93
C VAL A 242 18.01 8.98 36.12
N GLY A 243 17.77 8.04 35.19
CA GLY A 243 18.65 6.89 34.94
C GLY A 243 18.12 5.47 35.21
N LYS A 244 16.92 5.10 34.76
CA LYS A 244 16.40 3.71 34.84
C LYS A 244 15.95 3.12 33.51
N GLU A 245 16.02 1.79 33.46
CA GLU A 245 15.61 0.88 32.38
C GLU A 245 14.28 1.31 31.73
N LEU A 246 14.24 1.36 30.39
CA LEU A 246 13.01 1.65 29.65
C LEU A 246 12.03 0.48 29.85
N GLU A 247 11.03 0.66 30.71
CA GLU A 247 9.97 -0.32 30.90
C GLU A 247 9.11 -0.42 29.63
N LEU A 248 8.95 -1.64 29.11
CA LEU A 248 8.13 -1.91 27.94
C LEU A 248 6.72 -2.28 28.41
N PHE A 249 5.76 -1.41 28.12
CA PHE A 249 4.36 -1.66 28.43
C PHE A 249 3.69 -2.33 27.23
N THR A 250 2.99 -3.44 27.48
CA THR A 250 2.37 -4.27 26.44
C THR A 250 0.98 -4.73 26.82
N PHE A 251 0.02 -4.68 25.88
CA PHE A 251 -1.30 -5.28 26.04
C PHE A 251 -1.75 -5.99 24.76
N GLU A 252 -2.50 -7.08 24.93
CA GLU A 252 -3.05 -7.88 23.82
C GLU A 252 -4.33 -7.25 23.26
N VAL A 253 -4.53 -7.36 21.94
CA VAL A 253 -5.70 -6.83 21.24
C VAL A 253 -6.39 -7.90 20.41
N TYR A 254 -7.73 -7.89 20.40
CA TYR A 254 -8.52 -8.75 19.52
C TYR A 254 -8.27 -8.46 18.04
N GLN A 255 -8.07 -9.53 17.28
CA GLN A 255 -7.77 -9.46 15.85
C GLN A 255 -8.84 -8.76 15.02
N GLU A 256 -10.12 -9.02 15.32
CA GLU A 256 -11.25 -8.43 14.59
C GLU A 256 -11.32 -6.91 14.75
N CYS A 257 -10.74 -6.40 15.85
CA CYS A 257 -10.77 -5.00 16.23
C CYS A 257 -9.55 -4.20 15.77
N ILE A 258 -8.56 -4.82 15.12
CA ILE A 258 -7.32 -4.13 14.68
C ILE A 258 -7.62 -2.94 13.77
N GLU A 259 -8.60 -3.09 12.87
CA GLU A 259 -9.01 -1.99 12.00
C GLU A 259 -9.62 -0.84 12.80
N THR A 260 -10.51 -1.13 13.74
CA THR A 260 -11.08 -0.08 14.60
C THR A 260 -9.99 0.57 15.45
N LEU A 261 -9.08 -0.23 16.02
CA LEU A 261 -7.97 0.22 16.84
C LEU A 261 -7.05 1.17 16.07
N GLN A 262 -6.50 0.74 14.94
CA GLN A 262 -5.57 1.58 14.18
C GLN A 262 -6.27 2.88 13.74
N LYS A 263 -7.57 2.85 13.39
CA LYS A 263 -8.29 4.04 12.94
C LYS A 263 -8.43 5.04 14.09
N ARG A 264 -8.83 4.55 15.28
CA ARG A 264 -8.92 5.36 16.50
C ARG A 264 -7.56 5.88 16.96
N CYS A 265 -6.50 5.09 16.85
CA CYS A 265 -5.14 5.52 17.14
C CYS A 265 -4.69 6.70 16.26
N ILE A 266 -5.10 6.73 14.99
CA ILE A 266 -4.82 7.87 14.09
C ILE A 266 -5.63 9.10 14.52
N GLU A 267 -6.90 8.93 14.88
CA GLU A 267 -7.77 10.02 15.36
C GLU A 267 -7.26 10.63 16.68
N ILE A 268 -6.62 9.82 17.53
CA ILE A 268 -5.98 10.24 18.79
C ILE A 268 -4.53 10.75 18.57
N GLU A 269 -4.12 10.88 17.30
CA GLU A 269 -2.80 11.37 16.88
C GLU A 269 -1.62 10.50 17.32
N HIS A 270 -1.85 9.24 17.71
CA HIS A 270 -0.83 8.25 18.07
C HIS A 270 -0.89 7.05 17.12
N PRO A 271 -0.45 7.19 15.86
CA PRO A 271 -0.55 6.12 14.86
C PRO A 271 0.29 4.91 15.25
N LEU A 272 -0.25 3.72 15.00
CA LEU A 272 0.43 2.45 15.27
C LEU A 272 1.50 2.17 14.21
N LEU A 273 2.72 1.94 14.67
CA LEU A 273 3.83 1.52 13.83
C LEU A 273 3.83 -0.01 13.65
N ALA A 274 3.70 -0.49 12.41
CA ALA A 274 3.86 -1.90 12.05
C ALA A 274 5.24 -2.13 11.41
N GLU A 275 6.26 -2.35 12.24
CA GLU A 275 7.61 -2.73 11.81
C GLU A 275 7.86 -4.21 12.13
N TYR A 276 8.48 -4.91 11.18
CA TYR A 276 8.87 -6.31 11.35
C TYR A 276 10.39 -6.45 11.43
N ASP A 277 10.87 -6.96 12.57
CA ASP A 277 12.27 -7.30 12.77
C ASP A 277 12.56 -8.74 12.32
N PHE A 278 12.59 -8.93 11.00
CA PHE A 278 12.74 -10.24 10.37
C PHE A 278 14.11 -10.90 10.62
N ARG A 279 15.13 -10.14 11.01
CA ARG A 279 16.49 -10.66 11.29
C ARG A 279 16.57 -11.30 12.66
N ASN A 280 15.90 -10.71 13.65
CA ASN A 280 15.88 -11.19 15.03
C ASN A 280 14.76 -12.21 15.28
N ASP A 281 13.84 -12.39 14.34
CA ASP A 281 12.81 -13.43 14.42
C ASP A 281 13.42 -14.83 14.23
N THR A 282 13.57 -15.56 15.32
CA THR A 282 14.00 -16.97 15.36
C THR A 282 12.85 -17.96 15.33
N HIS A 283 11.62 -17.51 15.51
CA HIS A 283 10.42 -18.36 15.56
C HIS A 283 10.03 -18.78 14.14
N ASN A 284 9.99 -17.83 13.20
CA ASN A 284 9.62 -18.14 11.83
C ASN A 284 10.80 -18.74 11.05
N PRO A 285 10.66 -19.93 10.44
CA PRO A 285 11.76 -20.57 9.71
C PRO A 285 12.15 -19.78 8.46
N ASN A 286 13.46 -19.76 8.18
CA ASN A 286 14.01 -19.07 7.01
C ASN A 286 13.81 -19.88 5.73
N LEU A 287 13.39 -19.20 4.66
CA LEU A 287 13.08 -19.79 3.37
C LEU A 287 14.33 -20.25 2.59
N CYS A 288 15.50 -19.70 2.94
CA CYS A 288 16.80 -19.92 2.33
C CYS A 288 16.73 -19.77 0.80
N ILE A 289 16.32 -18.58 0.36
CA ILE A 289 16.27 -18.20 -1.05
C ILE A 289 17.06 -16.92 -1.24
N ASP A 290 17.91 -16.94 -2.25
CA ASP A 290 18.75 -15.81 -2.62
C ASP A 290 18.38 -15.32 -4.02
N LEU A 291 18.72 -14.05 -4.28
CA LEU A 291 18.63 -13.48 -5.60
C LEU A 291 19.73 -14.08 -6.50
N LYS A 292 19.39 -14.45 -7.74
CA LYS A 292 20.40 -14.92 -8.69
C LYS A 292 21.35 -13.77 -9.08
N PRO A 293 22.65 -14.01 -9.30
CA PRO A 293 23.59 -12.96 -9.70
C PRO A 293 23.23 -12.23 -11.00
N SER A 294 22.44 -12.85 -11.88
CA SER A 294 21.92 -12.23 -13.11
C SER A 294 20.86 -11.14 -12.86
N ALA A 295 20.29 -11.09 -11.66
CA ALA A 295 19.22 -10.19 -11.27
C ALA A 295 19.78 -8.85 -10.76
N ILE A 296 20.27 -8.00 -11.68
CA ILE A 296 20.78 -6.67 -11.32
C ILE A 296 19.62 -5.68 -11.20
N LEU A 297 19.52 -5.03 -10.05
CA LEU A 297 18.49 -4.02 -9.78
C LEU A 297 18.85 -2.67 -10.39
N ARG A 298 17.82 -1.97 -10.85
CA ARG A 298 17.95 -0.59 -11.33
C ARG A 298 17.97 0.40 -10.15
N PRO A 299 18.55 1.60 -10.30
CA PRO A 299 18.70 2.55 -9.18
C PRO A 299 17.40 2.91 -8.46
N TYR A 300 16.30 3.12 -9.21
CA TYR A 300 15.00 3.43 -8.61
C TYR A 300 14.38 2.24 -7.85
N GLN A 301 14.67 1.01 -8.29
CA GLN A 301 14.23 -0.21 -7.59
C GLN A 301 14.99 -0.35 -6.27
N GLU A 302 16.30 -0.13 -6.29
CA GLU A 302 17.12 -0.13 -5.08
C GLU A 302 16.67 0.97 -4.10
N LYS A 303 16.42 2.19 -4.59
CA LYS A 303 15.89 3.29 -3.78
C LYS A 303 14.54 2.93 -3.14
N SER A 304 13.66 2.24 -3.87
CA SER A 304 12.36 1.77 -3.33
C SER A 304 12.53 0.76 -2.20
N LEU A 305 13.46 -0.19 -2.34
CA LEU A 305 13.75 -1.20 -1.33
C LEU A 305 14.46 -0.62 -0.11
N ARG A 306 15.40 0.32 -0.30
CA ARG A 306 16.05 1.03 0.82
C ARG A 306 15.06 1.79 1.69
N LYS A 307 13.97 2.31 1.11
CA LYS A 307 12.89 2.94 1.89
C LYS A 307 12.02 1.94 2.65
N MET A 308 11.84 0.74 2.09
CA MET A 308 11.11 -0.35 2.76
C MET A 308 11.94 -0.96 3.92
N PHE A 309 13.24 -1.11 3.71
CA PHE A 309 14.19 -1.69 4.67
C PHE A 309 15.00 -0.59 5.34
N GLY A 310 14.48 -0.05 6.44
CA GLY A 310 15.16 0.93 7.29
C GLY A 310 15.69 0.28 8.57
N ASN A 311 16.90 0.61 9.00
CA ASN A 311 17.48 0.16 10.29
C ASN A 311 17.38 -1.35 10.55
N SER A 312 17.57 -2.17 9.51
CA SER A 312 17.44 -3.65 9.56
C SER A 312 16.03 -4.20 9.82
N ARG A 313 14.99 -3.37 9.75
CA ARG A 313 13.59 -3.77 9.88
C ARG A 313 12.86 -3.60 8.56
N ALA A 314 11.84 -4.43 8.35
CA ALA A 314 10.94 -4.34 7.22
C ALA A 314 9.71 -3.51 7.60
N ARG A 315 9.30 -2.61 6.71
CA ARG A 315 8.10 -1.79 6.90
C ARG A 315 7.00 -2.22 5.97
N SER A 316 5.79 -2.19 6.51
CA SER A 316 4.60 -2.35 5.69
C SER A 316 4.30 -1.05 4.95
N GLY A 317 3.89 -1.15 3.68
CA GLY A 317 3.54 0.01 2.89
C GLY A 317 3.37 -0.28 1.41
N VAL A 318 3.15 0.78 0.63
CA VAL A 318 2.86 0.70 -0.80
C VAL A 318 4.00 1.29 -1.62
N ILE A 319 4.45 0.55 -2.62
CA ILE A 319 5.42 0.97 -3.63
C ILE A 319 4.69 1.11 -4.97
N VAL A 320 4.75 2.33 -5.51
CA VAL A 320 4.13 2.70 -6.78
C VAL A 320 5.19 2.73 -7.86
N LEU A 321 5.05 1.80 -8.81
CA LEU A 321 5.95 1.67 -9.94
C LEU A 321 5.12 1.49 -11.21
N PRO A 322 5.35 2.31 -12.26
CA PRO A 322 4.59 2.19 -13.50
C PRO A 322 4.78 0.80 -14.13
N CYS A 323 3.81 0.37 -14.93
CA CYS A 323 3.92 -0.88 -15.69
C CYS A 323 5.19 -0.87 -16.54
N GLY A 324 5.91 -1.99 -16.61
CA GLY A 324 7.21 -2.05 -17.29
C GLY A 324 8.42 -1.76 -16.39
N ALA A 325 8.25 -1.07 -15.25
CA ALA A 325 9.37 -0.69 -14.38
C ALA A 325 9.95 -1.84 -13.53
N GLY A 326 9.37 -3.05 -13.60
CA GLY A 326 9.88 -4.23 -12.88
C GLY A 326 9.31 -4.40 -11.47
N LYS A 327 8.00 -4.15 -11.28
CA LYS A 327 7.27 -4.41 -10.02
C LYS A 327 7.55 -5.80 -9.44
N SER A 328 7.47 -6.83 -10.29
CA SER A 328 7.69 -8.21 -9.85
C SER A 328 9.11 -8.46 -9.33
N LEU A 329 10.13 -7.83 -9.93
CA LEU A 329 11.51 -7.98 -9.49
C LEU A 329 11.71 -7.36 -8.09
N VAL A 330 11.09 -6.21 -7.82
CA VAL A 330 11.09 -5.58 -6.48
C VAL A 330 10.42 -6.50 -5.46
N GLY A 331 9.28 -7.10 -5.78
CA GLY A 331 8.60 -8.05 -4.90
C GLY A 331 9.42 -9.31 -4.63
N VAL A 332 10.04 -9.90 -5.67
CA VAL A 332 10.94 -11.06 -5.51
C VAL A 332 12.14 -10.70 -4.64
N THR A 333 12.72 -9.51 -4.84
CA THR A 333 13.85 -9.05 -4.03
C THR A 333 13.45 -8.85 -2.57
N ALA A 334 12.30 -8.22 -2.30
CA ALA A 334 11.77 -8.06 -0.96
C ALA A 334 11.53 -9.42 -0.26
N CYS A 335 11.07 -10.42 -1.01
CA CYS A 335 10.92 -11.78 -0.48
C CYS A 335 12.27 -12.42 -0.14
N CYS A 336 13.29 -12.23 -0.98
CA CYS A 336 14.65 -12.77 -0.73
C CYS A 336 15.32 -12.06 0.46
N THR A 337 15.13 -10.75 0.63
CA THR A 337 15.72 -10.00 1.74
C THR A 337 15.06 -10.31 3.08
N VAL A 338 13.73 -10.45 3.12
CA VAL A 338 13.02 -10.86 4.35
C VAL A 338 13.33 -12.32 4.67
N ASN A 339 13.46 -13.19 3.66
CA ASN A 339 13.84 -14.60 3.77
C ASN A 339 12.92 -15.42 4.71
N LYS A 340 11.64 -15.07 4.81
CA LYS A 340 10.60 -15.78 5.57
C LYS A 340 9.49 -16.29 4.64
N ARG A 341 8.48 -16.99 5.21
CA ARG A 341 7.27 -17.41 4.48
C ARG A 341 6.62 -16.21 3.79
N CYS A 342 6.33 -16.35 2.50
CA CYS A 342 5.78 -15.27 1.67
C CYS A 342 4.47 -15.69 1.02
N LEU A 343 3.43 -14.86 1.17
CA LEU A 343 2.16 -15.02 0.48
C LEU A 343 2.02 -13.93 -0.59
N CYS A 344 1.97 -14.34 -1.86
CA CYS A 344 1.76 -13.44 -2.98
C CYS A 344 0.30 -13.51 -3.45
N LEU A 345 -0.39 -12.38 -3.42
CA LEU A 345 -1.79 -12.26 -3.81
C LEU A 345 -1.92 -11.50 -5.12
N CYS A 346 -2.62 -12.12 -6.04
CA CYS A 346 -2.80 -11.66 -7.41
C CYS A 346 -4.29 -11.47 -7.75
N ASN A 347 -4.56 -10.70 -8.81
CA ASN A 347 -5.93 -10.54 -9.31
C ASN A 347 -6.46 -11.73 -10.10
N SER A 348 -5.58 -12.38 -10.89
CA SER A 348 -5.98 -13.42 -11.84
C SER A 348 -5.09 -14.66 -11.74
N ASN A 349 -5.62 -15.82 -12.17
CA ASN A 349 -4.86 -17.07 -12.26
C ASN A 349 -3.64 -16.94 -13.16
N VAL A 350 -3.73 -16.09 -14.17
CA VAL A 350 -2.63 -15.94 -15.11
C VAL A 350 -1.52 -15.09 -14.46
N SER A 351 -1.87 -14.05 -13.69
CA SER A 351 -0.91 -13.31 -12.85
C SER A 351 -0.18 -14.24 -11.86
N VAL A 352 -0.89 -15.22 -11.26
CA VAL A 352 -0.26 -16.25 -10.41
C VAL A 352 0.84 -17.01 -11.16
N GLN A 353 0.57 -17.41 -12.41
CA GLN A 353 1.57 -18.12 -13.22
C GLN A 353 2.75 -17.20 -13.61
N GLN A 354 2.50 -15.92 -13.85
CA GLN A 354 3.56 -14.95 -14.09
C GLN A 354 4.45 -14.78 -12.87
N TRP A 355 3.87 -14.57 -11.68
CA TRP A 355 4.63 -14.46 -10.44
C TRP A 355 5.47 -15.70 -10.19
N ARG A 356 4.91 -16.91 -10.39
CA ARG A 356 5.70 -18.15 -10.34
C ARG A 356 6.91 -18.11 -11.26
N ASN A 357 6.71 -17.73 -12.52
CA ASN A 357 7.81 -17.66 -13.49
C ASN A 357 8.85 -16.60 -13.09
N GLN A 358 8.43 -15.45 -12.53
CA GLN A 358 9.34 -14.40 -12.05
C GLN A 358 10.16 -14.87 -10.85
N PHE A 359 9.53 -15.53 -9.86
CA PHE A 359 10.25 -16.16 -8.74
C PHE A 359 11.29 -17.15 -9.25
N LYS A 360 10.90 -18.06 -10.15
CA LYS A 360 11.84 -19.05 -10.73
C LYS A 360 12.97 -18.41 -11.54
N MET A 361 12.69 -17.34 -12.26
CA MET A 361 13.67 -16.66 -13.11
C MET A 361 14.71 -15.90 -12.28
N TRP A 362 14.29 -15.13 -11.28
CA TRP A 362 15.14 -14.18 -10.57
C TRP A 362 15.68 -14.69 -9.23
N SER A 363 15.05 -15.70 -8.63
CA SER A 363 15.50 -16.29 -7.36
C SER A 363 16.04 -17.71 -7.53
N THR A 364 16.74 -18.22 -6.51
CA THR A 364 17.20 -19.61 -6.40
C THR A 364 16.11 -20.57 -5.93
N ALA A 365 14.85 -20.15 -5.90
CA ALA A 365 13.72 -20.98 -5.45
C ALA A 365 13.51 -22.22 -6.33
N ASP A 366 13.48 -23.39 -5.70
CA ASP A 366 13.05 -24.64 -6.35
C ASP A 366 11.52 -24.69 -6.51
N ASP A 367 11.06 -25.43 -7.53
CA ASP A 367 9.63 -25.64 -7.77
C ASP A 367 8.91 -26.32 -6.59
N SER A 368 9.63 -27.00 -5.69
CA SER A 368 9.08 -27.60 -4.48
C SER A 368 8.75 -26.60 -3.37
N LYS A 369 9.36 -25.42 -3.39
CA LYS A 369 9.12 -24.33 -2.41
C LYS A 369 8.00 -23.39 -2.85
N ILE A 370 7.60 -23.43 -4.12
CA ILE A 370 6.56 -22.56 -4.69
C ILE A 370 5.25 -23.34 -4.78
N VAL A 371 4.25 -22.92 -4.01
CA VAL A 371 2.92 -23.53 -3.97
C VAL A 371 1.93 -22.58 -4.62
N ARG A 372 1.16 -23.06 -5.61
CA ARG A 372 0.07 -22.28 -6.20
C ARG A 372 -1.25 -22.68 -5.61
N PHE A 373 -2.02 -21.69 -5.18
CA PHE A 373 -3.39 -21.88 -4.72
C PHE A 373 -4.36 -21.21 -5.70
N THR A 374 -4.84 -21.98 -6.69
CA THR A 374 -5.80 -21.56 -7.71
C THR A 374 -6.92 -22.58 -7.87
N ARG A 375 -8.02 -22.18 -8.53
CA ARG A 375 -9.19 -23.05 -8.76
C ARG A 375 -8.93 -24.21 -9.74
N GLU A 376 -7.99 -24.03 -10.67
CA GLU A 376 -7.77 -24.94 -11.82
C GLU A 376 -6.49 -25.77 -11.68
N SER A 377 -5.53 -25.33 -10.87
CA SER A 377 -4.26 -26.02 -10.63
C SER A 377 -4.04 -26.09 -9.12
N GLY A 378 -4.44 -27.21 -8.53
CA GLY A 378 -4.23 -27.49 -7.11
C GLY A 378 -2.86 -28.13 -6.89
N ASP A 379 -1.83 -27.30 -6.70
CA ASP A 379 -0.66 -27.80 -5.99
C ASP A 379 -1.14 -28.14 -4.57
N HIS A 380 -0.84 -29.34 -4.08
CA HIS A 380 -1.41 -29.82 -2.82
C HIS A 380 -0.84 -29.01 -1.65
N ALA A 381 -1.64 -28.83 -0.59
CA ALA A 381 -1.15 -28.24 0.63
C ALA A 381 0.06 -29.04 1.15
N PRO A 382 1.16 -28.38 1.54
CA PRO A 382 2.30 -29.10 2.08
C PRO A 382 1.86 -29.90 3.33
N SER A 383 1.94 -31.22 3.24
CA SER A 383 1.47 -32.16 4.26
C SER A 383 2.62 -33.08 4.73
N GLY A 384 2.51 -33.62 5.94
CA GLY A 384 3.56 -34.43 6.58
C GLY A 384 4.78 -33.60 7.01
N ASN A 385 6.00 -34.11 6.77
CA ASN A 385 7.26 -33.45 7.16
C ASN A 385 7.48 -32.07 6.50
N ARG A 386 6.69 -31.70 5.49
CA ARG A 386 6.73 -30.38 4.83
C ARG A 386 5.69 -29.39 5.35
N ALA A 387 4.80 -29.79 6.27
CA ALA A 387 3.78 -28.90 6.81
C ALA A 387 4.37 -27.65 7.49
N ASN A 388 5.54 -27.76 8.11
CA ASN A 388 6.23 -26.60 8.69
C ASN A 388 7.36 -26.05 7.81
N ALA A 389 7.50 -26.53 6.58
CA ALA A 389 8.53 -26.01 5.68
C ALA A 389 8.15 -24.59 5.24
N PRO A 390 9.13 -23.66 5.18
CA PRO A 390 8.88 -22.34 4.65
C PRO A 390 8.60 -22.44 3.15
N VAL A 391 7.48 -21.85 2.72
CA VAL A 391 7.01 -21.89 1.33
C VAL A 391 6.66 -20.50 0.84
N ILE A 392 6.75 -20.32 -0.49
CA ILE A 392 6.17 -19.18 -1.20
C ILE A 392 4.81 -19.65 -1.70
N CYS A 393 3.73 -19.12 -1.14
CA CYS A 393 2.38 -19.39 -1.60
C CYS A 393 1.94 -18.27 -2.54
N ILE A 394 1.46 -18.61 -3.74
CA ILE A 394 0.93 -17.65 -4.71
C ILE A 394 -0.55 -17.97 -4.94
N SER A 395 -1.42 -17.02 -4.66
CA SER A 395 -2.87 -17.19 -4.76
C SER A 395 -3.57 -15.95 -5.33
N THR A 396 -4.88 -16.05 -5.54
CA THR A 396 -5.72 -14.93 -5.94
C THR A 396 -6.54 -14.37 -4.77
N TYR A 397 -6.83 -13.07 -4.81
CA TYR A 397 -7.68 -12.42 -3.81
C TYR A 397 -9.04 -13.08 -3.66
N SER A 398 -9.65 -13.45 -4.79
CA SER A 398 -10.97 -14.07 -4.83
C SER A 398 -10.99 -15.43 -4.15
N MET A 399 -9.91 -16.22 -4.24
CA MET A 399 -9.83 -17.54 -3.61
C MET A 399 -9.78 -17.44 -2.09
N ILE A 400 -9.01 -16.49 -1.54
CA ILE A 400 -8.89 -16.30 -0.09
C ILE A 400 -10.17 -15.70 0.51
N ALA A 401 -10.74 -14.70 -0.16
CA ALA A 401 -11.96 -14.03 0.28
C ALA A 401 -13.25 -14.82 0.00
N TYR A 402 -13.20 -15.97 -0.66
CA TYR A 402 -14.39 -16.76 -0.94
C TYR A 402 -15.01 -17.33 0.36
N GLN A 403 -16.33 -17.22 0.49
CA GLN A 403 -17.08 -17.61 1.70
C GLN A 403 -17.99 -18.83 1.49
N GLY A 404 -18.17 -19.28 0.24
CA GLY A 404 -19.00 -20.43 -0.07
C GLY A 404 -18.31 -21.77 0.24
N ARG A 405 -19.03 -22.87 -0.06
CA ARG A 405 -18.47 -24.23 0.07
C ARG A 405 -17.26 -24.39 -0.85
N ARG A 406 -16.14 -24.82 -0.24
CA ARG A 406 -14.89 -25.14 -0.92
C ARG A 406 -14.78 -26.65 -1.12
N SER A 407 -13.95 -27.08 -2.06
CA SER A 407 -13.53 -28.48 -2.11
C SER A 407 -12.69 -28.80 -0.87
N PHE A 408 -12.65 -30.08 -0.49
CA PHE A 408 -11.89 -30.55 0.67
C PHE A 408 -10.42 -30.10 0.64
N GLU A 409 -9.77 -30.19 -0.52
CA GLU A 409 -8.38 -29.73 -0.71
C GLU A 409 -8.22 -28.22 -0.52
N ALA A 410 -9.17 -27.42 -1.01
CA ALA A 410 -9.13 -25.97 -0.87
C ALA A 410 -9.43 -25.54 0.58
N GLU A 411 -10.21 -26.31 1.33
CA GLU A 411 -10.44 -26.10 2.75
C GLU A 411 -9.18 -26.42 3.56
N GLN A 412 -8.50 -27.53 3.29
CA GLN A 412 -7.21 -27.85 3.93
C GLN A 412 -6.15 -26.77 3.69
N MET A 413 -6.00 -26.28 2.45
CA MET A 413 -5.05 -25.20 2.15
C MET A 413 -5.41 -23.91 2.90
N MET A 414 -6.70 -23.61 3.06
CA MET A 414 -7.14 -22.43 3.80
C MET A 414 -6.93 -22.57 5.31
N HIS A 415 -7.09 -23.77 5.86
CA HIS A 415 -6.68 -24.05 7.24
C HIS A 415 -5.18 -23.86 7.42
N TYR A 416 -4.38 -24.34 6.47
CA TYR A 416 -2.93 -24.11 6.46
C TYR A 416 -2.57 -22.63 6.44
N ILE A 417 -3.17 -21.83 5.56
CA ILE A 417 -2.90 -20.38 5.46
C ILE A 417 -3.26 -19.63 6.76
N ARG A 418 -4.34 -20.03 7.44
CA ARG A 418 -4.80 -19.39 8.69
C ARG A 418 -3.92 -19.71 9.89
N GLN A 419 -3.40 -20.93 9.96
CA GLN A 419 -2.58 -21.41 11.08
C GLN A 419 -1.14 -20.87 11.07
N GLN A 420 -0.66 -20.41 9.91
CA GLN A 420 0.71 -20.01 9.73
C GLN A 420 0.86 -18.49 9.79
N GLU A 421 1.94 -18.03 10.43
CA GLU A 421 2.38 -16.65 10.35
C GLU A 421 3.16 -16.41 9.06
N TRP A 422 2.78 -15.36 8.34
CA TRP A 422 3.46 -14.95 7.12
C TRP A 422 4.43 -13.81 7.43
N GLY A 423 5.71 -13.99 7.10
CA GLY A 423 6.69 -12.92 7.27
C GLY A 423 6.45 -11.76 6.30
N LEU A 424 6.01 -12.07 5.07
CA LEU A 424 5.69 -11.06 4.05
C LEU A 424 4.42 -11.44 3.28
N ILE A 425 3.50 -10.48 3.13
CA ILE A 425 2.43 -10.53 2.13
C ILE A 425 2.78 -9.58 0.99
N LEU A 426 2.90 -10.10 -0.22
CA LEU A 426 2.99 -9.33 -1.46
C LEU A 426 1.59 -9.16 -2.05
N LEU A 427 1.18 -7.92 -2.26
CA LEU A 427 -0.11 -7.57 -2.82
C LEU A 427 0.10 -6.93 -4.19
N ASP A 428 -0.32 -7.60 -5.26
CA ASP A 428 -0.17 -7.10 -6.63
C ASP A 428 -1.41 -6.35 -7.11
N GLU A 429 -1.21 -5.23 -7.79
CA GLU A 429 -2.25 -4.32 -8.31
C GLU A 429 -3.33 -3.95 -7.28
N VAL A 430 -2.86 -3.49 -6.13
CA VAL A 430 -3.66 -3.12 -4.95
C VAL A 430 -4.85 -2.19 -5.28
N HIS A 431 -4.70 -1.31 -6.28
CA HIS A 431 -5.72 -0.35 -6.67
C HIS A 431 -7.01 -1.00 -7.22
N THR A 432 -6.92 -2.20 -7.79
CA THR A 432 -8.07 -2.87 -8.43
C THR A 432 -9.03 -3.52 -7.44
N ILE A 433 -8.65 -3.63 -6.16
CA ILE A 433 -9.33 -4.51 -5.21
C ILE A 433 -10.37 -3.71 -4.41
N PRO A 434 -11.65 -4.15 -4.37
CA PRO A 434 -12.65 -3.51 -3.53
C PRO A 434 -12.29 -3.57 -2.04
N ALA A 435 -12.48 -2.47 -1.30
CA ALA A 435 -12.09 -2.36 0.11
C ALA A 435 -12.63 -3.50 1.00
N LYS A 436 -13.88 -3.95 0.77
CA LYS A 436 -14.48 -5.07 1.53
C LYS A 436 -13.75 -6.40 1.36
N MET A 437 -13.33 -6.73 0.14
CA MET A 437 -12.59 -7.97 -0.13
C MET A 437 -11.21 -7.90 0.50
N PHE A 438 -10.57 -6.74 0.38
CA PHE A 438 -9.25 -6.48 0.91
C PHE A 438 -9.19 -6.59 2.44
N ARG A 439 -10.11 -5.92 3.15
CA ARG A 439 -10.26 -6.04 4.61
C ARG A 439 -10.36 -7.50 5.05
N ARG A 440 -11.22 -8.26 4.39
CA ARG A 440 -11.43 -9.68 4.71
C ARG A 440 -10.17 -10.53 4.55
N VAL A 441 -9.38 -10.28 3.51
CA VAL A 441 -8.11 -10.99 3.31
C VAL A 441 -7.15 -10.71 4.46
N LEU A 442 -7.03 -9.45 4.87
CA LEU A 442 -6.16 -9.04 5.98
C LEU A 442 -6.65 -9.56 7.34
N THR A 443 -7.95 -9.72 7.54
CA THR A 443 -8.49 -10.37 8.76
C THR A 443 -8.19 -11.86 8.77
N ILE A 444 -8.17 -12.54 7.62
CA ILE A 444 -7.95 -14.00 7.55
C ILE A 444 -6.47 -14.37 7.68
N VAL A 445 -5.57 -13.56 7.13
CA VAL A 445 -4.14 -13.90 7.02
C VAL A 445 -3.33 -13.09 8.03
N HIS A 446 -2.67 -13.80 8.94
CA HIS A 446 -1.75 -13.20 9.91
C HIS A 446 -0.41 -12.92 9.25
N SER A 447 0.02 -11.67 9.28
CA SER A 447 1.29 -11.28 8.67
C SER A 447 2.00 -10.16 9.40
N HIS A 448 3.32 -10.25 9.40
CA HIS A 448 4.18 -9.26 10.02
C HIS A 448 4.43 -8.05 9.11
N CYS A 449 4.72 -8.29 7.83
CA CYS A 449 4.98 -7.24 6.86
C CYS A 449 4.04 -7.35 5.65
N LYS A 450 3.47 -6.22 5.22
CA LYS A 450 2.59 -6.11 4.05
C LYS A 450 3.20 -5.18 3.02
N LEU A 451 3.42 -5.66 1.79
CA LEU A 451 3.93 -4.86 0.70
C LEU A 451 2.90 -4.78 -0.43
N GLY A 452 2.42 -3.56 -0.69
CA GLY A 452 1.58 -3.25 -1.84
C GLY A 452 2.42 -2.85 -3.06
N LEU A 453 2.18 -3.49 -4.20
CA LEU A 453 2.75 -3.13 -5.50
C LEU A 453 1.62 -2.65 -6.40
N THR A 454 1.76 -1.45 -6.98
CA THR A 454 0.72 -0.90 -7.86
C THR A 454 1.31 0.02 -8.93
N ALA A 455 0.66 0.09 -10.10
CA ALA A 455 0.99 1.08 -11.14
C ALA A 455 0.51 2.50 -10.78
N THR A 456 -0.70 2.57 -10.25
CA THR A 456 -1.44 3.79 -9.98
C THR A 456 -2.03 3.71 -8.57
N LEU A 457 -2.15 4.85 -7.90
CA LEU A 457 -2.84 4.94 -6.61
C LEU A 457 -4.28 5.41 -6.71
N VAL A 458 -4.69 5.94 -7.87
CA VAL A 458 -6.06 6.38 -8.10
C VAL A 458 -6.97 5.16 -8.14
N ARG A 459 -7.95 5.12 -7.24
CA ARG A 459 -9.02 4.11 -7.21
C ARG A 459 -10.30 4.73 -7.77
N GLU A 460 -11.09 3.94 -8.49
CA GLU A 460 -12.40 4.35 -9.02
C GLU A 460 -13.47 4.56 -7.93
N ASP A 461 -13.22 4.11 -6.69
CA ASP A 461 -14.16 4.20 -5.56
C ASP A 461 -13.76 5.24 -4.50
N ASP A 462 -12.80 6.13 -4.80
CA ASP A 462 -12.30 7.26 -3.96
C ASP A 462 -11.86 6.90 -2.53
N LYS A 463 -11.73 5.60 -2.21
CA LYS A 463 -11.33 5.08 -0.89
C LYS A 463 -9.83 4.79 -0.80
N ILE A 464 -9.01 5.67 -1.35
CA ILE A 464 -7.55 5.53 -1.34
C ILE A 464 -7.00 5.66 0.09
N THR A 465 -7.66 6.48 0.92
CA THR A 465 -7.32 6.66 2.34
C THR A 465 -7.38 5.36 3.14
N ASP A 466 -8.33 4.49 2.84
CA ASP A 466 -8.45 3.16 3.46
C ASP A 466 -7.22 2.27 3.14
N LEU A 467 -6.48 2.49 2.04
CA LEU A 467 -5.28 1.68 1.72
C LEU A 467 -4.09 2.02 2.61
N ASN A 468 -3.85 3.32 2.84
CA ASN A 468 -2.78 3.79 3.72
C ASN A 468 -2.94 3.21 5.13
N PHE A 469 -4.20 3.04 5.54
CA PHE A 469 -4.61 2.44 6.79
C PHE A 469 -4.38 0.92 6.84
N LEU A 470 -4.81 0.20 5.81
CA LEU A 470 -4.83 -1.27 5.83
C LEU A 470 -3.46 -1.92 5.58
N ILE A 471 -2.63 -1.29 4.74
CA ILE A 471 -1.28 -1.79 4.38
C ILE A 471 -0.21 -1.02 5.12
N GLY A 472 -0.31 0.31 5.11
CA GLY A 472 0.75 1.21 5.56
C GLY A 472 0.96 2.35 4.57
N PRO A 473 1.85 3.31 4.91
CA PRO A 473 2.06 4.50 4.11
C PRO A 473 2.64 4.20 2.72
N LYS A 474 2.55 5.20 1.82
CA LYS A 474 3.26 5.18 0.54
C LYS A 474 4.76 5.32 0.78
N LEU A 475 5.52 4.26 0.52
CA LEU A 475 6.96 4.22 0.75
C LEU A 475 7.73 4.89 -0.39
N TYR A 476 7.32 4.61 -1.63
CA TYR A 476 8.02 5.12 -2.80
C TYR A 476 7.06 5.24 -3.99
N GLU A 477 7.27 6.28 -4.78
CA GLU A 477 6.58 6.50 -6.04
C GLU A 477 7.61 6.90 -7.09
N ALA A 478 7.72 6.11 -8.15
CA ALA A 478 8.59 6.46 -9.27
C ALA A 478 7.94 7.52 -10.16
N ASN A 479 8.72 8.52 -10.56
CA ASN A 479 8.31 9.46 -11.58
C ASN A 479 8.45 8.82 -12.97
N TRP A 480 7.33 8.64 -13.65
CA TRP A 480 7.31 8.03 -14.99
C TRP A 480 8.07 8.87 -16.02
N MET A 481 8.09 10.21 -15.89
CA MET A 481 8.82 11.09 -16.81
C MET A 481 10.33 10.93 -16.70
N GLU A 482 10.84 10.76 -15.47
CA GLU A 482 12.28 10.51 -15.23
C GLU A 482 12.69 9.14 -15.79
N LEU A 483 11.89 8.11 -15.53
CA LEU A 483 12.13 6.77 -16.09
C LEU A 483 12.10 6.73 -17.62
N GLN A 484 11.27 7.55 -18.25
CA GLN A 484 11.22 7.72 -19.70
C GLN A 484 12.44 8.49 -20.24
N LYS A 485 12.90 9.53 -19.52
CA LYS A 485 14.12 10.29 -19.89
C LYS A 485 15.38 9.43 -19.77
N GLU A 486 15.46 8.59 -18.74
CA GLU A 486 16.57 7.65 -18.51
C GLU A 486 16.54 6.40 -19.42
N GLY A 487 15.46 6.21 -20.20
CA GLY A 487 15.35 5.10 -21.14
C GLY A 487 14.95 3.76 -20.51
N TYR A 488 14.54 3.74 -19.24
CA TYR A 488 14.01 2.54 -18.60
C TYR A 488 12.61 2.16 -19.09
N ILE A 489 11.86 3.16 -19.56
CA ILE A 489 10.52 3.03 -20.14
C ILE A 489 10.53 3.63 -21.55
N ALA A 490 9.79 3.01 -22.47
CA ALA A 490 9.64 3.53 -23.83
C ALA A 490 8.97 4.91 -23.84
N ARG A 491 9.35 5.75 -24.81
CA ARG A 491 8.67 7.04 -25.00
C ARG A 491 7.31 6.82 -25.64
N VAL A 492 6.25 7.13 -24.90
CA VAL A 492 4.87 7.02 -25.40
C VAL A 492 4.45 8.36 -25.98
N GLN A 493 3.90 8.33 -27.19
CA GLN A 493 3.23 9.47 -27.81
C GLN A 493 1.73 9.22 -27.78
N CYS A 494 1.00 10.04 -27.03
CA CYS A 494 -0.46 10.01 -27.00
C CYS A 494 -1.00 10.96 -28.08
N ALA A 495 -1.85 10.45 -28.97
CA ALA A 495 -2.51 11.24 -30.01
C ALA A 495 -4.00 10.92 -30.02
N GLU A 496 -4.83 11.94 -29.75
CA GLU A 496 -6.28 11.82 -29.87
C GLU A 496 -6.71 12.15 -31.31
N VAL A 497 -7.23 11.15 -32.01
CA VAL A 497 -7.67 11.30 -33.41
C VAL A 497 -9.19 11.38 -33.48
N TRP A 498 -9.68 12.61 -33.57
CA TRP A 498 -11.11 12.91 -33.67
C TRP A 498 -11.63 12.58 -35.07
N CYS A 499 -12.65 11.72 -35.15
CA CYS A 499 -13.23 11.25 -36.40
C CYS A 499 -14.64 11.84 -36.59
N PRO A 500 -14.90 12.63 -37.66
CA PRO A 500 -16.25 13.16 -37.89
C PRO A 500 -17.23 12.01 -38.14
N VAL A 501 -18.45 12.13 -37.60
CA VAL A 501 -19.53 11.16 -37.81
C VAL A 501 -20.17 11.42 -39.17
N THR A 502 -20.50 10.36 -39.91
CA THR A 502 -21.23 10.47 -41.19
C THR A 502 -22.65 10.95 -40.96
N ALA A 503 -23.20 11.78 -41.86
CA ALA A 503 -24.51 12.41 -41.69
C ALA A 503 -25.64 11.41 -41.38
N GLU A 504 -25.68 10.28 -42.11
CA GLU A 504 -26.66 9.20 -41.91
C GLU A 504 -26.59 8.59 -40.49
N PHE A 505 -25.38 8.41 -39.96
CA PHE A 505 -25.16 7.90 -38.60
C PHE A 505 -25.52 8.96 -37.56
N TYR A 506 -25.24 10.24 -37.85
CA TYR A 506 -25.51 11.33 -36.94
C TYR A 506 -27.01 11.59 -36.77
N ASP A 507 -27.78 11.54 -37.86
CA ASP A 507 -29.24 11.67 -37.83
C ASP A 507 -29.88 10.57 -36.96
N TYR A 508 -29.46 9.32 -37.17
CA TYR A 508 -29.91 8.20 -36.35
C TYR A 508 -29.39 8.27 -34.91
N TYR A 509 -28.20 8.83 -34.67
CA TYR A 509 -27.63 9.04 -33.34
C TYR A 509 -28.44 10.04 -32.51
N LEU A 510 -28.98 11.10 -33.12
CA LEU A 510 -29.77 12.10 -32.41
C LEU A 510 -31.09 11.51 -31.86
N THR A 511 -31.76 10.70 -32.68
CA THR A 511 -33.08 10.10 -32.38
C THR A 511 -33.02 8.83 -31.53
N SER A 512 -31.85 8.18 -31.47
CA SER A 512 -31.67 6.89 -30.79
C SER A 512 -31.62 6.96 -29.26
N ARG A 513 -31.80 5.81 -28.61
CA ARG A 513 -31.56 5.63 -27.15
C ARG A 513 -30.05 5.56 -26.85
N ILE A 514 -29.67 5.87 -25.60
CA ILE A 514 -28.26 5.97 -25.15
C ILE A 514 -27.41 4.74 -25.51
N SER A 515 -27.93 3.52 -25.33
CA SER A 515 -27.20 2.29 -25.65
C SER A 515 -26.86 2.14 -27.13
N VAL A 516 -27.77 2.57 -28.01
CA VAL A 516 -27.59 2.55 -29.47
C VAL A 516 -26.66 3.69 -29.89
N LYS A 517 -26.74 4.86 -29.24
CA LYS A 517 -25.80 5.97 -29.46
C LYS A 517 -24.35 5.55 -29.28
N LEU A 518 -24.03 4.83 -28.20
CA LEU A 518 -22.68 4.33 -27.94
C LEU A 518 -22.21 3.38 -29.07
N LEU A 519 -23.09 2.50 -29.55
CA LEU A 519 -22.76 1.60 -30.65
C LEU A 519 -22.50 2.37 -31.96
N LEU A 520 -23.33 3.35 -32.30
CA LEU A 520 -23.17 4.19 -33.49
C LEU A 520 -21.87 5.00 -33.47
N ALA A 521 -21.49 5.52 -32.30
CA ALA A 521 -20.23 6.23 -32.13
C ALA A 521 -19.01 5.32 -32.37
N VAL A 522 -19.09 4.06 -31.94
CA VAL A 522 -18.02 3.06 -32.17
C VAL A 522 -18.02 2.55 -33.62
N MET A 523 -19.19 2.33 -34.21
CA MET A 523 -19.36 1.81 -35.58
C MET A 523 -19.29 2.88 -36.67
N ASN A 524 -18.82 4.08 -36.36
CA ASN A 524 -18.63 5.14 -37.34
C ASN A 524 -17.71 4.66 -38.50
N PRO A 525 -18.18 4.69 -39.77
CA PRO A 525 -17.37 4.28 -40.91
C PRO A 525 -16.05 5.05 -41.05
N ASN A 526 -16.03 6.34 -40.69
CA ASN A 526 -14.81 7.14 -40.73
C ASN A 526 -13.78 6.67 -39.70
N LYS A 527 -14.25 6.23 -38.53
CA LYS A 527 -13.39 5.65 -37.49
C LYS A 527 -12.79 4.32 -37.95
N PHE A 528 -13.57 3.49 -38.65
CA PHE A 528 -13.07 2.26 -39.27
C PHE A 528 -12.00 2.54 -40.34
N ARG A 529 -12.22 3.52 -41.23
CA ARG A 529 -11.23 3.91 -42.25
C ARG A 529 -9.91 4.38 -41.63
N ILE A 530 -9.98 5.22 -40.61
CA ILE A 530 -8.80 5.72 -39.90
C ILE A 530 -8.09 4.59 -39.15
N CYS A 531 -8.84 3.71 -38.47
CA CYS A 531 -8.30 2.50 -37.83
C CYS A 531 -7.51 1.65 -38.85
N GLN A 532 -8.13 1.35 -39.99
CA GLN A 532 -7.51 0.56 -41.05
C GLN A 532 -6.26 1.23 -41.61
N PHE A 533 -6.30 2.56 -41.78
CA PHE A 533 -5.14 3.34 -42.23
C PHE A 533 -3.99 3.25 -41.23
N LEU A 534 -4.24 3.46 -39.94
CA LEU A 534 -3.22 3.41 -38.89
C LEU A 534 -2.62 2.00 -38.76
N VAL A 535 -3.45 0.96 -38.79
CA VAL A 535 -2.98 -0.43 -38.77
C VAL A 535 -2.03 -0.68 -39.94
N LYS A 536 -2.45 -0.37 -41.18
CA LYS A 536 -1.60 -0.57 -42.37
C LYS A 536 -0.34 0.29 -42.33
N TYR A 537 -0.42 1.52 -41.81
CA TYR A 537 0.71 2.43 -41.70
C TYR A 537 1.81 1.88 -40.78
N HIS A 538 1.43 1.29 -39.65
CA HIS A 538 2.37 0.68 -38.70
C HIS A 538 2.80 -0.74 -39.10
N GLU A 539 1.95 -1.51 -39.77
CA GLU A 539 2.33 -2.82 -40.33
C GLU A 539 3.46 -2.66 -41.36
N ARG A 540 3.43 -1.61 -42.20
CA ARG A 540 4.54 -1.30 -43.13
C ARG A 540 5.87 -1.00 -42.44
N ARG A 541 5.85 -0.61 -41.17
CA ARG A 541 7.03 -0.35 -40.34
C ARG A 541 7.48 -1.58 -39.55
N ASN A 542 6.74 -2.69 -39.66
CA ASN A 542 6.91 -3.88 -38.81
C ASN A 542 6.75 -3.58 -37.31
N ASP A 543 5.95 -2.58 -36.95
CA ASP A 543 5.60 -2.33 -35.57
C ASP A 543 4.56 -3.34 -35.08
N LYS A 544 4.65 -3.74 -33.81
CA LYS A 544 3.58 -4.47 -33.12
C LYS A 544 2.45 -3.53 -32.73
N ILE A 545 1.21 -3.94 -32.99
CA ILE A 545 -0.01 -3.14 -32.86
C ILE A 545 -1.03 -3.92 -32.04
N ILE A 546 -1.57 -3.26 -31.02
CA ILE A 546 -2.74 -3.74 -30.28
C ILE A 546 -3.88 -2.75 -30.51
N VAL A 547 -5.01 -3.26 -31.00
CA VAL A 547 -6.25 -2.51 -31.15
C VAL A 547 -7.20 -2.90 -30.02
N PHE A 548 -7.53 -1.93 -29.18
CA PHE A 548 -8.43 -2.16 -28.06
C PHE A 548 -9.86 -1.66 -28.34
N SER A 549 -10.86 -2.45 -27.95
CA SER A 549 -12.27 -2.04 -27.97
C SER A 549 -13.05 -2.68 -26.83
N ASP A 550 -13.76 -1.88 -26.04
CA ASP A 550 -14.67 -2.38 -24.99
C ASP A 550 -15.85 -3.17 -25.57
N ASN A 551 -16.33 -2.76 -26.74
CA ASN A 551 -17.46 -3.39 -27.39
C ASN A 551 -17.02 -4.61 -28.20
N VAL A 552 -17.41 -5.81 -27.74
CA VAL A 552 -17.08 -7.09 -28.39
C VAL A 552 -17.67 -7.20 -29.79
N PHE A 553 -18.88 -6.67 -30.02
CA PHE A 553 -19.52 -6.72 -31.33
C PHE A 553 -18.72 -5.90 -32.35
N ALA A 554 -18.35 -4.66 -31.99
CA ALA A 554 -17.51 -3.82 -32.84
C ALA A 554 -16.14 -4.45 -33.07
N LEU A 555 -15.50 -4.98 -32.03
CA LEU A 555 -14.21 -5.68 -32.12
C LEU A 555 -14.26 -6.81 -33.15
N LYS A 556 -15.27 -7.69 -33.06
CA LYS A 556 -15.46 -8.80 -34.01
C LYS A 556 -15.62 -8.29 -35.44
N LYS A 557 -16.47 -7.27 -35.65
CA LYS A 557 -16.69 -6.69 -36.98
C LYS A 557 -15.42 -6.07 -37.57
N TYR A 558 -14.64 -5.35 -36.77
CA TYR A 558 -13.38 -4.74 -37.21
C TYR A 558 -12.33 -5.81 -37.52
N ALA A 559 -12.14 -6.79 -36.64
CA ALA A 559 -11.14 -7.84 -36.80
C ALA A 559 -11.42 -8.74 -38.01
N ILE A 560 -12.68 -9.14 -38.23
CA ILE A 560 -13.09 -9.93 -39.39
C ILE A 560 -12.90 -9.13 -40.69
N ALA A 561 -13.32 -7.85 -40.71
CA ALA A 561 -13.18 -7.01 -41.90
C ALA A 561 -11.73 -6.68 -42.26
N MET A 562 -10.81 -6.75 -41.29
CA MET A 562 -9.37 -6.53 -41.51
C MET A 562 -8.57 -7.83 -41.61
N GLU A 563 -9.21 -9.00 -41.45
CA GLU A 563 -8.56 -10.32 -41.43
C GLU A 563 -7.40 -10.36 -40.41
N ARG A 564 -7.67 -10.00 -39.16
CA ARG A 564 -6.69 -10.01 -38.06
C ARG A 564 -7.19 -10.82 -36.86
N PRO A 565 -6.29 -11.45 -36.09
CA PRO A 565 -6.67 -12.22 -34.91
C PRO A 565 -7.27 -11.31 -33.83
N PHE A 566 -8.23 -11.84 -33.07
CA PHE A 566 -8.90 -11.11 -31.99
C PHE A 566 -9.08 -12.00 -30.76
N LEU A 567 -8.97 -11.38 -29.57
CA LEU A 567 -9.18 -12.00 -28.27
C LEU A 567 -10.41 -11.38 -27.61
N TYR A 568 -11.36 -12.24 -27.24
CA TYR A 568 -12.59 -11.82 -26.57
C TYR A 568 -13.03 -12.90 -25.56
N GLY A 569 -14.07 -12.62 -24.75
CA GLY A 569 -14.35 -13.40 -23.53
C GLY A 569 -14.53 -14.90 -23.72
N GLU A 570 -15.02 -15.34 -24.89
CA GLU A 570 -15.27 -16.77 -25.18
C GLU A 570 -14.03 -17.51 -25.72
N THR A 571 -12.93 -16.81 -26.02
CA THR A 571 -11.70 -17.44 -26.53
C THR A 571 -11.10 -18.38 -25.46
N SER A 572 -10.86 -19.63 -25.84
CA SER A 572 -10.29 -20.64 -24.94
C SER A 572 -8.88 -20.26 -24.46
N GLN A 573 -8.47 -20.75 -23.28
CA GLN A 573 -7.13 -20.45 -22.73
C GLN A 573 -6.00 -20.95 -23.63
N ASN A 574 -6.17 -22.11 -24.26
CA ASN A 574 -5.16 -22.70 -25.15
C ASN A 574 -5.00 -21.86 -26.43
N GLU A 575 -6.11 -21.50 -27.08
CA GLU A 575 -6.11 -20.64 -28.26
C GLU A 575 -5.53 -19.25 -27.93
N ARG A 576 -5.90 -18.69 -26.78
CA ARG A 576 -5.35 -17.43 -26.28
C ARG A 576 -3.82 -17.50 -26.16
N MET A 577 -3.28 -18.54 -25.53
CA MET A 577 -1.83 -18.71 -25.40
C MET A 577 -1.15 -18.81 -26.78
N GLN A 578 -1.75 -19.55 -27.71
CA GLN A 578 -1.23 -19.68 -29.08
C GLN A 578 -1.23 -18.34 -29.84
N ILE A 579 -2.33 -17.59 -29.78
CA ILE A 579 -2.43 -16.27 -30.41
C ILE A 579 -1.38 -15.32 -29.83
N LEU A 580 -1.18 -15.33 -28.51
CA LEU A 580 -0.19 -14.49 -27.83
C LEU A 580 1.25 -14.90 -28.18
N GLN A 581 1.56 -16.20 -28.21
CA GLN A 581 2.88 -16.68 -28.64
C GLN A 581 3.15 -16.31 -30.10
N ASN A 582 2.17 -16.47 -30.98
CA ASN A 582 2.28 -16.03 -32.36
C ASN A 582 2.53 -14.52 -32.44
N PHE A 583 1.78 -13.70 -31.70
CA PHE A 583 1.99 -12.26 -31.69
C PHE A 583 3.39 -11.87 -31.15
N GLN A 584 3.89 -12.55 -30.12
CA GLN A 584 5.20 -12.28 -29.51
C GLN A 584 6.39 -12.72 -30.38
N PHE A 585 6.36 -13.96 -30.88
CA PHE A 585 7.51 -14.57 -31.53
C PHE A 585 7.43 -14.56 -33.06
N ASN A 586 6.23 -14.52 -33.64
CA ASN A 586 6.06 -14.54 -35.09
C ASN A 586 6.07 -13.12 -35.66
N PRO A 587 7.06 -12.76 -36.51
CA PRO A 587 7.11 -11.44 -37.13
C PRO A 587 6.05 -11.22 -38.22
N ARG A 588 5.34 -12.27 -38.65
CA ARG A 588 4.23 -12.15 -39.62
C ARG A 588 2.93 -11.66 -38.98
N VAL A 589 2.77 -11.85 -37.67
CA VAL A 589 1.57 -11.46 -36.93
C VAL A 589 1.89 -10.25 -36.07
N ASN A 590 1.63 -9.07 -36.63
CA ASN A 590 1.97 -7.80 -35.99
C ASN A 590 0.76 -7.06 -35.40
N THR A 591 -0.46 -7.51 -35.68
CA THR A 591 -1.68 -6.84 -35.23
C THR A 591 -2.58 -7.81 -34.49
N ILE A 592 -3.08 -7.40 -33.33
CA ILE A 592 -4.08 -8.15 -32.55
C ILE A 592 -5.18 -7.22 -32.03
N PHE A 593 -6.41 -7.72 -32.03
CA PHE A 593 -7.58 -7.05 -31.49
C PHE A 593 -7.93 -7.61 -30.10
N VAL A 594 -8.16 -6.76 -29.10
CA VAL A 594 -8.34 -7.18 -27.71
C VAL A 594 -9.55 -6.49 -27.06
N SER A 595 -10.37 -7.24 -26.32
CA SER A 595 -11.52 -6.71 -25.57
C SER A 595 -11.23 -6.38 -24.09
N LYS A 596 -12.13 -5.62 -23.45
CA LYS A 596 -12.05 -5.18 -22.03
C LYS A 596 -11.67 -6.28 -21.03
N VAL A 597 -12.16 -7.51 -21.24
CA VAL A 597 -11.89 -8.67 -20.36
C VAL A 597 -10.39 -8.93 -20.21
N TYR A 598 -9.56 -8.49 -21.16
CA TYR A 598 -8.14 -8.76 -21.20
C TYR A 598 -7.26 -7.59 -20.73
N ILE A 599 -7.78 -6.36 -20.68
CA ILE A 599 -7.03 -5.21 -20.16
C ILE A 599 -6.86 -5.29 -18.66
N TYR A 600 -7.90 -5.67 -17.91
CA TYR A 600 -7.80 -5.85 -16.45
C TYR A 600 -6.96 -7.07 -16.06
N ILE A 601 -6.71 -7.99 -16.99
CA ILE A 601 -6.02 -9.25 -16.71
C ILE A 601 -4.53 -9.18 -17.08
N TYR A 602 -4.07 -8.29 -17.97
CA TYR A 602 -2.63 -8.13 -18.24
C TYR A 602 -2.15 -6.81 -18.83
N LEU A 603 -1.28 -6.12 -18.08
CA LEU A 603 -0.30 -5.19 -18.63
C LEU A 603 1.11 -5.59 -18.18
N HIS A 604 1.75 -6.46 -18.97
CA HIS A 604 3.20 -6.49 -19.09
C HIS A 604 3.60 -7.07 -20.45
N PHE A 605 3.56 -6.22 -21.47
CA PHE A 605 4.23 -6.48 -22.74
C PHE A 605 5.36 -5.46 -22.88
N SER A 606 6.59 -5.92 -22.67
CA SER A 606 7.80 -5.07 -22.72
C SER A 606 8.28 -4.74 -24.14
N PHE A 607 7.46 -4.96 -25.17
CA PHE A 607 7.76 -4.62 -26.55
C PHE A 607 6.47 -4.22 -27.29
N LEU A 608 5.98 -3.01 -27.00
CA LEU A 608 4.87 -2.43 -27.76
C LEU A 608 5.28 -1.04 -28.22
N ASN A 609 5.37 -0.87 -29.53
CA ASN A 609 5.73 0.42 -30.14
C ASN A 609 4.50 1.33 -30.28
N ASN A 610 3.28 0.79 -30.44
CA ASN A 610 2.08 1.61 -30.63
C ASN A 610 0.82 0.97 -30.01
N PHE A 611 0.07 1.77 -29.25
CA PHE A 611 -1.23 1.40 -28.66
C PHE A 611 -2.30 2.35 -29.21
N ALA A 612 -3.34 1.80 -29.86
CA ALA A 612 -4.47 2.58 -30.35
C ALA A 612 -5.70 2.26 -29.50
N ASN A 613 -6.11 3.23 -28.67
CA ASN A 613 -7.30 3.12 -27.86
C ASN A 613 -8.50 3.73 -28.62
N PHE A 614 -9.58 2.95 -28.81
CA PHE A 614 -10.78 3.42 -29.51
C PHE A 614 -11.83 4.02 -28.56
N LEU A 615 -11.64 3.93 -27.25
CA LEU A 615 -12.58 4.44 -26.24
C LEU A 615 -11.83 5.09 -25.08
N SER A 616 -11.94 6.41 -24.98
CA SER A 616 -11.97 7.14 -23.71
C SER A 616 -13.28 7.91 -23.71
N HIS A 617 -14.17 7.58 -22.77
CA HIS A 617 -15.29 8.45 -22.44
C HIS A 617 -15.01 9.08 -21.09
#